data_AF-A0A381Z3V5-F1
#
_entry.id   AF-A0A381Z3V5-F1
#
_cell.length_a   1.000
_cell.length_b   1.000
_cell.length_c   1.000
_cell.angle_alpha   90.00
_cell.angle_beta   90.00
_cell.angle_gamma   90.00
#
_symmetry.space_group_name_H-M   'P 1'
#
loop_
_entity.id
_entity.type
_entity.pdbx_description
1 polymer ?
#
loop_
_entity_poly.entity_id
_entity_poly.type
_entity_poly.pdbx_seq_one_letter_code
_entity_poly.pdbx_strand_id
1 'polypeptide(L)' 'MALVSNIRICIFCENKDQKINYKEIKILRKFITEQGKIIPGHVTGVCSRHQRHLGRAIKQARNIALLPYTLDPRFF' A
#
# COMPACT_ATOMS: atom_id res chain seq x y z
N MET A 1 -26.14 10.97 -15.10
CA MET A 1 -24.77 10.83 -15.67
C MET A 1 -23.79 11.13 -14.53
N ALA A 2 -22.93 10.25 -14.04
CA ALA A 2 -22.43 8.97 -14.52
C ALA A 2 -22.69 7.84 -13.51
N LEU A 3 -23.27 6.75 -14.01
CA LEU A 3 -23.35 5.46 -13.36
C LEU A 3 -22.05 4.71 -13.62
N VAL A 4 -21.06 4.82 -12.74
CA VAL A 4 -19.91 3.89 -12.76
C VAL A 4 -19.53 3.55 -11.31
N SER A 5 -20.31 2.64 -10.72
CA SER A 5 -19.83 1.80 -9.64
C SER A 5 -18.75 0.86 -10.18
N ASN A 6 -17.52 1.38 -10.31
CA ASN A 6 -16.34 0.58 -10.59
C ASN A 6 -16.09 -0.32 -9.38
N ILE A 7 -16.63 -1.54 -9.39
CA ILE A 7 -16.21 -2.61 -8.49
C ILE A 7 -14.76 -2.92 -8.88
N ARG A 8 -13.81 -2.20 -8.26
CA ARG A 8 -12.39 -2.49 -8.43
C ARG A 8 -12.10 -3.78 -7.67
N ILE A 9 -11.89 -4.85 -8.43
CA ILE A 9 -11.47 -6.13 -7.89
C ILE A 9 -10.06 -5.93 -7.31
N CYS A 10 -9.88 -6.37 -6.06
CA CYS A 10 -8.62 -6.19 -5.36
C CYS A 10 -7.52 -7.02 -6.04
N ILE A 11 -6.41 -6.38 -6.40
CA ILE A 11 -5.25 -6.98 -7.08
C ILE A 11 -4.72 -8.22 -6.35
N PHE A 12 -4.72 -8.19 -5.01
CA PHE A 12 -4.30 -9.31 -4.16
C PHE A 12 -5.32 -10.45 -4.05
N CYS A 13 -6.60 -10.19 -4.32
CA CYS A 13 -7.60 -11.25 -4.36
C CYS A 13 -7.49 -12.05 -5.67
N GLU A 14 -7.11 -11.38 -6.76
CA GLU A 14 -6.92 -11.98 -8.07
C GLU A 14 -5.57 -12.72 -8.16
N ASN A 15 -4.48 -12.09 -7.69
CA ASN A 15 -3.16 -12.71 -7.66
C ASN A 15 -2.88 -13.34 -6.28
N LYS A 16 -3.26 -14.61 -6.12
CA LYS A 16 -3.08 -15.38 -4.87
C LYS A 16 -1.60 -15.61 -4.51
N ASP A 17 -0.70 -15.57 -5.49
CA ASP A 17 0.73 -15.83 -5.27
C ASP A 17 1.47 -14.66 -4.62
N GLN A 18 0.94 -13.43 -4.74
CA GLN A 18 1.54 -12.24 -4.12
C GLN A 18 1.10 -12.10 -2.66
N LYS A 19 1.78 -12.82 -1.76
CA LYS A 19 1.61 -12.63 -0.32
C LYS A 19 2.24 -11.32 0.12
N ILE A 20 1.45 -10.47 0.79
CA ILE A 20 1.94 -9.22 1.38
C ILE A 20 2.90 -9.55 2.53
N ASN A 21 4.18 -9.23 2.35
CA ASN A 21 5.24 -9.40 3.34
C ASN A 21 6.01 -8.09 3.54
N TYR A 22 6.48 -7.82 4.76
CA TYR A 22 7.23 -6.60 5.09
C TYR A 22 8.61 -6.54 4.42
N LYS A 23 9.15 -7.70 4.03
CA LYS A 23 10.46 -7.81 3.35
C LYS A 23 10.41 -7.37 1.88
N GLU A 24 9.23 -7.37 1.26
CA GLU A 24 9.08 -7.05 -0.17
C GLU A 24 8.86 -5.56 -0.42
N ILE A 25 9.96 -4.80 -0.37
CA ILE A 25 9.95 -3.34 -0.51
C ILE A 25 9.33 -2.89 -1.85
N LYS A 26 9.55 -3.65 -2.93
CA LYS A 26 9.04 -3.32 -4.28
C LYS A 26 7.52 -3.24 -4.33
N ILE A 27 6.82 -4.11 -3.59
CA ILE A 27 5.37 -4.12 -3.51
C ILE A 27 4.90 -2.99 -2.60
N LEU A 28 5.50 -2.88 -1.41
CA LEU A 28 5.08 -1.89 -0.40
C LEU A 28 5.27 -0.44 -0.86
N ARG A 29 6.31 -0.14 -1.63
CA ARG A 29 6.54 1.19 -2.21
C ARG A 29 5.38 1.67 -3.08
N LYS A 30 4.68 0.78 -3.79
CA LYS A 30 3.51 1.14 -4.62
C LYS A 30 2.31 1.60 -3.79
N PHE A 31 2.25 1.26 -2.51
CA PHE A 31 1.15 1.59 -1.60
C PHE A 31 1.50 2.74 -0.65
N ILE A 32 2.61 3.43 -0.91
CA ILE A 32 3.10 4.57 -0.15
C ILE A 32 3.23 5.75 -1.10
N THR A 33 2.94 6.96 -0.63
CA THR A 33 3.14 8.19 -1.40
C THR A 33 4.61 8.58 -1.42
N GLU A 34 4.99 9.50 -2.31
CA GLU A 34 6.34 10.11 -2.32
C GLU A 34 6.74 10.69 -0.96
N GLN A 35 5.78 11.13 -0.15
CA GLN A 35 6.00 11.68 1.19
C GLN A 35 6.21 10.60 2.27
N GLY A 36 6.09 9.32 1.93
CA GLY A 36 6.14 8.22 2.88
C GLY A 36 4.81 7.91 3.57
N LYS A 37 3.67 8.50 3.17
CA LYS A 37 2.34 8.23 3.77
C LYS A 37 1.67 7.00 3.15
N ILE A 38 0.86 6.26 3.90
CA ILE A 38 0.14 5.08 3.38
C ILE A 38 -1.04 5.55 2.52
N ILE A 39 -1.16 5.03 1.30
CA ILE A 39 -2.26 5.38 0.40
C ILE A 39 -3.55 4.69 0.89
N PRO A 40 -4.70 5.40 0.95
CA PRO A 40 -5.95 4.82 1.39
C PRO A 40 -6.54 3.83 0.35
N GLY A 41 -7.31 2.85 0.87
CA GLY A 41 -7.85 1.74 0.08
C GLY A 41 -8.76 2.13 -1.09
N HIS A 42 -9.48 3.26 -0.98
CA HIS A 42 -10.37 3.72 -2.06
C HIS A 42 -9.61 4.21 -3.30
N VAL A 43 -8.37 4.68 -3.12
CA VAL A 43 -7.49 5.06 -4.23
C VAL A 43 -6.86 3.82 -4.85
N THR A 44 -6.34 2.92 -4.00
CA THR A 44 -5.61 1.71 -4.45
C THR A 44 -6.52 0.59 -4.95
N GLY A 45 -7.81 0.61 -4.62
CA GLY A 45 -8.76 -0.46 -4.98
C GLY A 45 -8.55 -1.76 -4.18
N VAL A 46 -7.83 -1.70 -3.06
CA VAL A 46 -7.55 -2.87 -2.22
C VAL A 46 -8.70 -3.14 -1.26
N CYS A 47 -9.06 -4.42 -1.06
CA CYS A 47 -10.12 -4.78 -0.12
C CYS A 47 -9.73 -4.47 1.34
N SER A 48 -10.72 -4.22 2.19
CA SER A 48 -10.49 -3.84 3.59
C SER A 48 -9.65 -4.84 4.39
N ARG A 49 -9.69 -6.14 4.04
CA ARG A 49 -8.86 -7.18 4.68
C ARG A 49 -7.39 -7.02 4.31
N HIS A 50 -7.09 -6.91 3.03
CA HIS A 50 -5.73 -6.72 2.54
C HIS A 50 -5.15 -5.35 2.93
N GLN A 51 -5.97 -4.30 2.98
CA GLN A 51 -5.53 -2.98 3.45
C GLN A 51 -5.04 -3.01 4.91
N ARG A 52 -5.71 -3.76 5.79
CA ARG A 52 -5.24 -3.94 7.19
C ARG A 52 -3.90 -4.68 7.25
N HIS A 53 -3.75 -5.71 6.40
CA HIS A 53 -2.52 -6.50 6.35
C HIS A 53 -1.35 -5.71 5.75
N LEU A 54 -1.58 -4.95 4.68
CA LEU A 54 -0.65 -3.94 4.14
C LEU A 54 -0.24 -2.93 5.19
N GLY A 55 -1.19 -2.36 5.93
CA GLY A 55 -0.89 -1.40 6.99
C GLY A 55 0.02 -1.97 8.07
N ARG A 56 -0.15 -3.25 8.45
CA ARG A 56 0.74 -3.95 9.39
C ARG A 56 2.13 -4.16 8.80
N ALA A 57 2.20 -4.67 7.56
CA ALA A 57 3.47 -4.91 6.88
C ALA A 57 4.28 -3.62 6.66
N ILE A 58 3.64 -2.52 6.26
CA ILE A 58 4.29 -1.21 6.09
C ILE A 58 4.83 -0.70 7.43
N LYS A 59 4.04 -0.79 8.51
CA LYS A 59 4.50 -0.39 9.85
C LYS A 59 5.71 -1.21 10.30
N GLN A 60 5.68 -2.53 10.08
CA GLN A 60 6.80 -3.41 10.40
C GLN A 60 8.05 -3.09 9.55
N ALA A 61 7.89 -2.84 8.26
CA ALA A 61 8.98 -2.44 7.37
C ALA A 61 9.63 -1.11 7.79
N ARG A 62 8.83 -0.16 8.29
CA ARG A 62 9.33 1.11 8.84
C ARG A 62 10.12 0.91 10.13
N ASN A 63 9.69 0.03 11.02
CA ASN A 63 10.41 -0.28 12.26
C ASN A 63 11.82 -0.86 11.99
N ILE A 64 12.00 -1.57 10.87
CA ILE A 64 13.29 -2.18 10.47
C ILE A 64 14.05 -1.25 9.48
N ALA A 65 13.63 0.01 9.35
CA ALA A 65 14.25 1.01 8.47
C ALA A 65 14.28 0.64 6.95
N LEU A 66 13.41 -0.27 6.49
CA LEU A 66 13.27 -0.60 5.07
C LEU A 66 12.48 0.47 4.29
N LEU A 67 11.62 1.20 5.00
CA LEU A 67 10.78 2.27 4.46
C LEU A 67 10.86 3.50 5.39
N PRO A 68 10.93 4.71 4.84
CA PRO A 68 10.94 5.93 5.65
C PRO A 68 9.54 6.26 6.21
N TYR A 69 9.51 6.95 7.35
CA TYR A 69 8.27 7.50 7.92
C TYR A 69 7.85 8.79 7.22
N THR A 70 8.83 9.62 6.87
CA THR A 70 8.66 10.91 6.23
C THR A 70 9.75 11.10 5.19
N LEU A 71 9.34 11.39 3.97
CA LEU A 71 10.21 11.89 2.91
C LEU A 71 9.75 13.32 2.63
N ASP A 72 10.52 14.29 3.10
CA ASP A 72 10.27 15.68 2.77
C ASP A 72 11.19 16.06 1.61
N PRO A 73 10.63 16.36 0.42
CA PRO A 73 11.42 16.70 -0.77
C PRO A 73 12.23 17.98 -0.62
N ARG A 74 12.03 18.79 0.43
CA ARG A 74 12.81 20.00 0.69
C ARG A 74 14.17 19.76 1.35
N PHE A 75 14.41 18.55 1.85
CA PHE A 75 15.67 18.20 2.52
C PHE A 75 16.72 17.62 1.57
N PHE A 76 16.52 17.73 0.25
CA PHE A 76 17.47 17.33 -0.78
C PHE A 76 17.78 18.49 -1.71
#